data_AF-A0A6G1SP72-F1
#
_entry.id   AF-A0A6G1SP72-F1
#
_cell.length_a   1.000
_cell.length_b   1.000
_cell.length_c   1.000
_cell.angle_alpha   90.00
_cell.angle_beta   90.00
_cell.angle_gamma   90.00
#
_symmetry.space_group_name_H-M   'P 1'
#
loop_
_entity.id
_entity.type
_entity.pdbx_description
1 polymer ?
#
loop_
_entity_poly.entity_id
_entity_poly.type
_entity_poly.pdbx_seq_one_letter_code
_entity_poly.pdbx_strand_id
1 'polypeptide(L)'
;MLTNIDVVSWGPQQVKDWLRGLCDDSSWMNEDYIINNNVDGRELLMVTADDLRHIGALKVDLQEHILEAIEKLRWSSSNFISKETLQVAILRLATQARGLQKQLVANRARAVSEQDILPVKVSSPTKDATRRDSNPRIQKQRVELDTLASVSAIVRTSRQVTEIISRKPFTKYDDYRSMKSLILALSIELTSTAQRDQFVEQPNDIIEKSSKALADYCERIVYGTKDILLIQPFQLKTVRLKKKENENDFGLTIRSLSNSTHIVEKMTPLSSATKTNELSVGDEVIYFNRFITGWSKNNVDQLLMKCSKLAEVILIVIKNPNE
;
A
#
# COMPACT_ATOMS: atom_id res chain seq x y z
N MET A 1 24.20 11.91 9.17
CA MET A 1 24.02 10.71 8.31
C MET A 1 22.56 10.69 7.89
N LEU A 2 22.28 10.73 6.59
CA LEU A 2 20.92 10.68 6.03
C LEU A 2 20.40 9.23 6.06
N THR A 3 20.11 8.70 7.25
CA THR A 3 19.49 7.37 7.43
C THR A 3 17.98 7.45 7.57
N ASN A 4 17.41 8.65 7.57
CA ASN A 4 15.98 8.89 7.68
C ASN A 4 15.47 9.57 6.40
N ILE A 5 14.42 9.01 5.81
CA ILE A 5 13.77 9.54 4.62
C ILE A 5 12.64 10.44 5.09
N ASP A 6 12.98 11.69 5.40
CA ASP A 6 12.00 12.62 5.93
C ASP A 6 11.27 13.37 4.80
N VAL A 7 10.22 12.74 4.25
CA VAL A 7 9.34 13.38 3.24
C VAL A 7 8.61 14.57 3.84
N VAL A 8 8.29 14.54 5.13
CA VAL A 8 7.61 15.63 5.84
C VAL A 8 8.45 16.92 5.85
N SER A 9 9.77 16.83 5.71
CA SER A 9 10.68 17.97 5.60
C SER A 9 10.83 18.54 4.18
N TRP A 10 10.17 17.96 3.17
CA TRP A 10 10.35 18.41 1.79
C TRP A 10 9.77 19.80 1.55
N GLY A 11 10.53 20.65 0.86
CA GLY A 11 10.02 21.93 0.36
C GLY A 11 9.25 21.79 -0.96
N PRO A 12 8.50 22.84 -1.38
CA PRO A 12 7.68 22.79 -2.60
C PRO A 12 8.45 22.46 -3.88
N GLN A 13 9.70 22.91 -3.98
CA GLN A 13 10.55 22.59 -5.13
C GLN A 13 10.90 21.10 -5.20
N GLN A 14 11.11 20.44 -4.06
CA GLN A 14 11.37 19.00 -4.00
C GLN A 14 10.12 18.19 -4.35
N VAL A 15 8.95 18.62 -3.85
CA VAL A 15 7.64 18.04 -4.20
C VAL A 15 7.41 18.12 -5.71
N LYS A 16 7.59 19.30 -6.30
CA LYS A 16 7.48 19.51 -7.75
C LYS A 16 8.42 18.61 -8.54
N ASP A 17 9.69 18.57 -8.15
CA ASP A 17 10.69 17.74 -8.82
C ASP A 17 10.36 16.25 -8.73
N TRP A 18 9.80 15.78 -7.60
CA TRP A 18 9.35 14.41 -7.45
C TRP A 18 8.11 14.10 -8.31
N LEU A 19 7.10 14.98 -8.32
CA LEU A 19 5.88 14.82 -9.13
C LEU A 19 6.20 14.75 -10.63
N ARG A 20 7.15 15.54 -11.12
CA ARG A 20 7.63 15.47 -12.53
C ARG A 20 8.14 14.10 -12.92
N GLY A 21 8.69 13.33 -11.97
CA GLY A 21 9.24 12.01 -12.26
C GLY A 21 8.22 10.89 -12.34
N LEU A 22 6.98 11.10 -11.88
CA LEU A 22 5.94 10.06 -11.83
C LEU A 22 5.45 9.63 -13.21
N CYS A 23 5.43 10.55 -14.17
CA CYS A 23 4.92 10.33 -15.52
C CYS A 23 5.93 10.85 -16.55
N ASP A 24 5.96 10.22 -17.72
CA ASP A 24 6.84 10.66 -18.83
C ASP A 24 6.41 12.02 -19.38
N ASP A 25 5.10 12.29 -19.36
CA ASP A 25 4.52 13.59 -19.64
C ASP A 25 4.20 14.31 -18.33
N SER A 26 4.74 15.52 -18.17
CA SER A 26 4.52 16.40 -17.01
C SER A 26 3.61 17.59 -17.32
N SER A 27 3.02 17.65 -18.53
CA SER A 27 2.12 18.72 -18.97
C SER A 27 0.85 18.85 -18.14
N TRP A 28 0.46 17.79 -17.43
CA TRP A 28 -0.71 17.78 -16.54
C TRP A 28 -0.50 18.63 -15.28
N MET A 29 0.75 18.91 -14.89
CA MET A 29 1.06 19.51 -13.60
C MET A 29 1.13 21.04 -13.71
N ASN A 30 0.32 21.71 -12.90
CA ASN A 30 0.42 23.15 -12.69
C ASN A 30 1.53 23.45 -11.67
N GLU A 31 2.72 23.74 -12.19
CA GLU A 31 3.90 24.02 -11.36
C GLU A 31 3.74 25.28 -10.51
N ASP A 32 3.10 26.31 -11.06
CA ASP A 32 2.88 27.57 -10.35
C ASP A 32 1.94 27.36 -9.16
N TYR A 33 0.94 26.49 -9.29
CA TYR A 33 0.06 26.13 -8.18
C TYR A 33 0.84 25.54 -7.00
N ILE A 34 1.76 24.60 -7.27
CA ILE A 34 2.56 23.93 -6.21
C ILE A 34 3.43 24.95 -5.46
N ILE A 35 4.09 25.84 -6.21
CA ILE A 35 4.98 26.84 -5.61
C ILE A 35 4.19 27.94 -4.89
N ASN A 36 3.13 28.46 -5.51
CA ASN A 36 2.35 29.58 -4.96
C ASN A 36 1.51 29.17 -3.74
N ASN A 37 1.03 27.92 -3.68
CA ASN A 37 0.30 27.40 -2.52
C ASN A 37 1.23 26.72 -1.50
N ASN A 38 2.55 26.79 -1.70
CA ASN A 38 3.54 26.20 -0.80
C ASN A 38 3.23 24.73 -0.46
N VAL A 39 2.88 23.93 -1.48
CA VAL A 39 2.57 22.51 -1.32
C VAL A 39 3.86 21.78 -0.95
N ASP A 40 4.05 21.58 0.36
CA ASP A 40 5.23 20.95 0.93
C ASP A 40 5.02 19.43 1.12
N GLY A 41 6.01 18.76 1.70
CA GLY A 41 5.94 17.32 1.92
C GLY A 41 4.81 16.87 2.84
N ARG A 42 4.33 17.71 3.76
CA ARG A 42 3.19 17.39 4.64
C ARG A 42 1.90 17.41 3.84
N GLU A 43 1.70 18.47 3.07
CA GLU A 43 0.54 18.61 2.20
C GLU A 43 0.51 17.48 1.17
N LEU A 44 1.64 17.15 0.54
CA LEU A 44 1.75 16.04 -0.40
C LEU A 44 1.29 14.70 0.21
N LEU A 45 1.65 14.42 1.46
CA LEU A 45 1.28 13.18 2.13
C LEU A 45 -0.19 13.13 2.57
N MET A 46 -0.91 14.26 2.56
CA MET A 46 -2.33 14.37 2.92
C MET A 46 -3.24 14.61 1.71
N VAL A 47 -2.67 14.80 0.52
CA VAL A 47 -3.38 15.05 -0.73
C VAL A 47 -4.49 14.01 -0.97
N THR A 48 -5.66 14.52 -1.34
CA THR A 48 -6.82 13.76 -1.79
C THR A 48 -6.97 13.80 -3.31
N ALA A 49 -7.88 12.98 -3.85
CA ALA A 49 -8.20 13.01 -5.27
C ALA A 49 -8.76 14.38 -5.74
N ASP A 50 -9.36 15.15 -4.84
CA ASP A 50 -9.89 16.49 -5.17
C ASP A 50 -8.75 17.52 -5.26
N ASP A 51 -7.81 17.48 -4.32
CA ASP A 51 -6.62 18.35 -4.33
C ASP A 51 -5.78 18.16 -5.60
N LEU A 52 -5.69 16.92 -6.10
CA LEU A 52 -4.99 16.60 -7.34
C LEU A 52 -5.58 17.30 -8.57
N ARG A 53 -6.88 17.63 -8.56
CA ARG A 53 -7.52 18.39 -9.65
C ARG A 53 -6.98 19.81 -9.72
N HIS A 54 -6.73 20.42 -8.57
CA HIS A 54 -6.14 21.76 -8.47
C HIS A 54 -4.66 21.78 -8.91
N ILE A 55 -3.93 20.69 -8.66
CA ILE A 55 -2.57 20.48 -9.17
C ILE A 55 -2.58 20.23 -10.69
N GLY A 56 -3.74 19.94 -11.30
CA GLY A 56 -3.93 19.78 -12.74
C GLY A 56 -4.13 18.32 -13.19
N ALA A 57 -4.08 17.36 -12.28
CA ALA A 57 -4.41 15.97 -12.55
C ALA A 57 -5.93 15.77 -12.63
N LEU A 58 -6.52 16.07 -13.79
CA LEU A 58 -7.98 15.99 -14.01
C LEU A 58 -8.51 14.59 -14.29
N LYS A 59 -7.66 13.71 -14.86
CA LYS A 59 -8.04 12.34 -15.24
C LYS A 59 -7.99 11.41 -14.02
N VAL A 60 -9.01 10.56 -13.87
CA VAL A 60 -9.09 9.60 -12.75
C VAL A 60 -7.89 8.65 -12.75
N ASP A 61 -7.52 8.08 -13.90
CA ASP A 61 -6.37 7.16 -14.00
C ASP A 61 -5.05 7.80 -13.53
N LEU A 62 -4.87 9.09 -13.82
CA LEU A 62 -3.70 9.85 -13.38
C LEU A 62 -3.75 10.12 -11.88
N GLN A 63 -4.92 10.47 -11.34
CA GLN A 63 -5.12 10.64 -9.90
C GLN A 63 -4.80 9.35 -9.14
N GLU A 64 -5.28 8.21 -9.64
CA GLU A 64 -5.01 6.89 -9.04
C GLU A 64 -3.51 6.57 -9.05
N HIS A 65 -2.81 6.80 -10.17
CA HIS A 65 -1.37 6.58 -10.28
C HIS A 65 -0.57 7.46 -9.30
N ILE A 66 -0.92 8.75 -9.19
CA ILE A 66 -0.26 9.67 -8.26
C ILE A 66 -0.53 9.26 -6.81
N LEU A 67 -1.77 8.94 -6.46
CA LEU A 67 -2.13 8.49 -5.11
C LEU A 67 -1.41 7.18 -4.74
N GLU A 68 -1.26 6.24 -5.68
CA GLU A 68 -0.48 5.02 -5.46
C GLU A 68 1.00 5.35 -5.23
N ALA A 69 1.58 6.28 -5.99
CA ALA A 69 2.96 6.71 -5.78
C ALA A 69 3.15 7.42 -4.43
N ILE A 70 2.20 8.25 -4.01
CA ILE A 70 2.21 8.90 -2.68
C ILE A 70 2.09 7.86 -1.57
N GLU A 71 1.27 6.82 -1.74
CA GLU A 71 1.15 5.74 -0.75
C GLU A 71 2.49 4.98 -0.59
N LYS A 72 3.18 4.68 -1.70
CA LYS A 72 4.53 4.09 -1.68
C LYS A 72 5.56 5.02 -1.04
N LEU A 73 5.45 6.33 -1.30
CA LEU A 73 6.32 7.33 -0.68
C LEU A 73 6.08 7.43 0.84
N ARG A 74 4.83 7.36 1.29
CA ARG A 74 4.47 7.32 2.72
C ARG A 74 5.06 6.08 3.41
N TRP A 75 5.00 4.94 2.73
CA TRP A 75 5.61 3.70 3.17
C TRP A 75 7.14 3.80 3.33
N SER A 76 7.83 4.40 2.36
CA SER A 76 9.28 4.52 2.38
C SER A 76 9.82 5.60 3.33
N SER A 77 9.00 6.59 3.69
CA SER A 77 9.42 7.77 4.46
C SER A 77 9.20 7.70 5.97
N SER A 78 8.15 7.04 6.44
CA SER A 78 7.71 7.19 7.82
C SER A 78 8.52 6.41 8.86
N ASN A 79 9.86 6.35 8.82
CA ASN A 79 10.69 5.46 9.67
C ASN A 79 10.20 3.99 9.70
N PHE A 80 9.28 3.65 8.80
CA PHE A 80 8.33 2.57 8.93
C PHE A 80 9.03 1.29 8.52
N ILE A 81 9.65 1.35 7.36
CA ILE A 81 10.49 0.30 6.80
C ILE A 81 11.58 -0.18 7.78
N SER A 82 12.21 0.72 8.55
CA SER A 82 13.32 0.36 9.45
C SER A 82 12.88 -0.34 10.74
N LYS A 83 11.61 -0.21 11.12
CA LYS A 83 11.04 -0.74 12.37
C LYS A 83 10.03 -1.85 12.11
N GLU A 84 9.65 -2.03 10.86
CA GLU A 84 8.61 -2.95 10.47
C GLU A 84 9.18 -4.28 10.00
N THR A 85 8.53 -5.32 10.46
CA THR A 85 8.76 -6.70 10.05
C THR A 85 7.51 -7.21 9.33
N LEU A 86 7.65 -8.23 8.50
CA LEU A 86 6.49 -8.86 7.86
C LEU A 86 5.48 -9.36 8.93
N GLN A 87 5.96 -9.84 10.07
CA GLN A 87 5.11 -10.24 11.19
C GLN A 87 4.27 -9.08 11.73
N VAL A 88 4.84 -7.90 11.94
CA VAL A 88 4.10 -6.72 12.43
C VAL A 88 3.06 -6.28 11.39
N ALA A 89 3.40 -6.30 10.10
CA ALA A 89 2.45 -5.99 9.04
C ALA A 89 1.26 -6.96 9.02
N ILE A 90 1.52 -8.26 9.15
CA ILE A 90 0.50 -9.32 9.24
C ILE A 90 -0.35 -9.16 10.52
N LEU A 91 0.27 -8.80 11.66
CA LEU A 91 -0.46 -8.57 12.91
C LEU A 91 -1.43 -7.38 12.80
N ARG A 92 -1.03 -6.30 12.14
CA ARG A 92 -1.94 -5.17 11.88
C ARG A 92 -3.10 -5.58 10.99
N LEU A 93 -2.83 -6.36 9.94
CA LEU A 93 -3.87 -6.92 9.08
C LEU A 93 -4.85 -7.79 9.88
N ALA A 94 -4.33 -8.67 10.74
CA ALA A 94 -5.14 -9.50 11.64
C ALA A 94 -6.02 -8.64 12.55
N THR A 95 -5.45 -7.61 13.17
CA THR A 95 -6.15 -6.73 14.12
C THR A 95 -7.27 -5.96 13.42
N GLN A 96 -7.02 -5.40 12.24
CA GLN A 96 -8.04 -4.72 11.43
C GLN A 96 -9.17 -5.67 11.02
N ALA A 97 -8.82 -6.87 10.54
CA ALA A 97 -9.79 -7.89 10.15
C ALA A 97 -10.64 -8.37 11.34
N ARG A 98 -10.02 -8.58 12.49
CA ARG A 98 -10.71 -8.94 13.74
C ARG A 98 -11.61 -7.81 14.24
N GLY A 99 -11.16 -6.57 14.12
CA GLY A 99 -11.95 -5.38 14.46
C GLY A 99 -13.23 -5.30 13.64
N LEU A 100 -13.12 -5.45 12.32
CA LEU A 100 -14.26 -5.49 11.41
C LEU A 100 -15.21 -6.65 11.74
N GLN A 101 -14.67 -7.85 11.98
CA GLN A 101 -15.47 -9.01 12.36
C GLN A 101 -16.30 -8.75 13.63
N LYS A 102 -15.68 -8.18 14.67
CA LYS A 102 -16.36 -7.85 15.93
C LYS A 102 -17.41 -6.76 15.74
N GLN A 103 -17.12 -5.74 14.93
CA GLN A 103 -18.07 -4.68 14.59
C GLN A 103 -19.33 -5.25 13.95
N LEU A 104 -19.17 -6.13 12.96
CA LEU A 104 -20.32 -6.74 12.25
C LEU A 104 -21.14 -7.66 13.15
N VAL A 105 -20.50 -8.44 14.03
CA VAL A 105 -21.20 -9.25 15.04
C VAL A 105 -22.01 -8.36 15.99
N ALA A 106 -21.44 -7.25 16.46
CA ALA A 106 -22.13 -6.32 17.34
C ALA A 106 -23.32 -5.64 16.64
N ASN A 107 -23.15 -5.24 15.37
CA ASN A 107 -24.24 -4.67 14.57
C ASN A 107 -25.38 -5.66 14.36
N ARG A 108 -25.07 -6.95 14.09
CA ARG A 108 -26.08 -8.01 14.01
C ARG A 108 -26.83 -8.17 15.34
N ALA A 109 -26.13 -8.20 16.47
CA ALA A 109 -26.76 -8.34 17.79
C ALA A 109 -27.72 -7.17 18.11
N ARG A 110 -27.34 -5.93 17.77
CA ARG A 110 -28.21 -4.75 17.91
C ARG A 110 -29.48 -4.85 17.06
N ALA A 111 -29.34 -5.28 15.81
CA ALA A 111 -30.48 -5.43 14.90
C ALA A 111 -31.50 -6.47 15.38
N VAL A 112 -31.03 -7.54 16.03
CA VAL A 112 -31.91 -8.55 16.66
C VAL A 112 -32.66 -7.93 17.85
N SER A 113 -31.97 -7.16 18.72
CA SER A 113 -32.60 -6.53 19.88
C SER A 113 -33.62 -5.44 19.54
N GLU A 114 -33.47 -4.73 18.41
CA GLU A 114 -34.44 -3.73 17.95
C GLU A 114 -35.72 -4.36 17.36
N GLN A 115 -35.63 -5.57 16.81
CA GLN A 115 -36.80 -6.30 16.31
C GLN A 115 -37.71 -6.83 17.43
N ASP A 116 -37.15 -7.10 18.61
CA ASP A 116 -37.88 -7.59 19.79
C ASP A 116 -38.64 -6.49 20.56
N ILE A 117 -38.47 -5.20 20.22
CA ILE A 117 -39.06 -4.06 20.97
C ILE A 117 -40.34 -3.50 20.28
N LEU A 118 -40.75 -4.01 19.12
CA LEU A 118 -42.04 -3.59 18.53
C LEU A 118 -43.20 -4.15 19.38
N PRO A 119 -44.03 -3.31 20.04
CA PRO A 119 -45.14 -3.82 20.82
C PRO A 119 -46.13 -4.50 19.87
N VAL A 120 -46.42 -5.76 20.18
CA VAL A 120 -47.52 -6.54 19.60
C VAL A 120 -48.77 -5.67 19.67
N LYS A 121 -49.17 -5.05 18.55
CA LYS A 121 -50.50 -4.46 18.42
C LYS A 121 -51.49 -5.61 18.55
N VAL A 122 -52.07 -5.76 19.73
CA VAL A 122 -53.20 -6.65 19.99
C VAL A 122 -54.33 -6.19 19.08
N SER A 123 -54.49 -6.87 17.94
CA SER A 123 -55.60 -6.66 17.02
C SER A 123 -56.86 -7.23 17.64
N SER A 124 -57.79 -6.35 17.99
CA SER A 124 -59.19 -6.69 18.24
C SER A 124 -59.83 -7.38 17.02
N PRO A 125 -60.76 -8.33 17.21
CA PRO A 125 -61.21 -9.22 16.16
C PRO A 125 -62.30 -8.56 15.31
N THR A 126 -61.98 -8.18 14.09
CA THR A 126 -62.99 -7.98 13.05
C THR A 126 -62.67 -8.88 11.86
N LYS A 127 -63.60 -9.81 11.63
CA LYS A 127 -63.64 -10.73 10.51
C LYS A 127 -63.72 -9.93 9.22
N ASP A 128 -62.71 -10.04 8.37
CA ASP A 128 -62.92 -10.22 6.93
C ASP A 128 -61.63 -10.70 6.25
N ALA A 129 -61.77 -11.87 5.63
CA ALA A 129 -60.71 -12.59 4.96
C ALA A 129 -60.55 -12.07 3.52
N THR A 130 -59.48 -11.32 3.26
CA THR A 130 -58.85 -11.29 1.93
C THR A 130 -57.34 -11.33 2.09
N ARG A 131 -56.74 -12.36 1.47
CA ARG A 131 -55.32 -12.72 1.50
C ARG A 131 -54.44 -11.51 1.14
N ARG A 132 -53.68 -11.00 2.11
CA ARG A 132 -52.49 -10.17 1.85
C ARG A 132 -51.28 -11.06 2.04
N ASP A 133 -50.50 -11.23 0.97
CA ASP A 133 -49.17 -11.84 1.01
C ASP A 133 -48.29 -11.09 2.01
N SER A 134 -48.21 -11.64 3.23
CA SER A 134 -47.24 -11.23 4.23
C SER A 134 -45.89 -11.85 3.88
N ASN A 135 -45.28 -11.39 2.80
CA ASN A 135 -43.83 -11.55 2.67
C ASN A 135 -43.20 -10.63 3.71
N PRO A 136 -42.41 -11.14 4.68
CA PRO A 136 -41.59 -10.26 5.50
C PRO A 136 -40.69 -9.51 4.52
N ARG A 137 -40.77 -8.17 4.52
CA ARG A 137 -39.81 -7.34 3.79
C ARG A 137 -38.43 -7.69 4.35
N ILE A 138 -37.71 -8.57 3.67
CA ILE A 138 -36.28 -8.79 3.94
C ILE A 138 -35.65 -7.43 3.69
N GLN A 139 -35.34 -6.73 4.78
CA GLN A 139 -34.76 -5.42 4.74
C GLN A 139 -33.35 -5.61 4.19
N LYS A 140 -33.16 -5.26 2.92
CA LYS A 140 -31.92 -5.49 2.18
C LYS A 140 -30.77 -4.86 2.97
N GLN A 141 -29.91 -5.71 3.52
CA GLN A 141 -28.81 -5.28 4.37
C GLN A 141 -27.81 -4.52 3.51
N ARG A 142 -27.68 -3.22 3.75
CA ARG A 142 -26.66 -2.38 3.08
C ARG A 142 -25.39 -2.37 3.90
N VAL A 143 -24.26 -2.23 3.21
CA VAL A 143 -22.97 -2.08 3.89
C VAL A 143 -22.86 -0.64 4.38
N GLU A 144 -22.65 -0.48 5.70
CA GLU A 144 -22.51 0.83 6.33
C GLU A 144 -21.15 1.49 6.00
N LEU A 145 -21.08 2.82 6.09
CA LEU A 145 -19.87 3.58 5.79
C LEU A 145 -18.67 3.14 6.62
N ASP A 146 -18.87 2.86 7.91
CA ASP A 146 -17.80 2.40 8.81
C ASP A 146 -17.27 1.01 8.43
N THR A 147 -18.14 0.15 7.90
CA THR A 147 -17.76 -1.15 7.34
C THR A 147 -16.94 -0.96 6.07
N LEU A 148 -17.34 -0.06 5.17
CA LEU A 148 -16.57 0.27 3.96
C LEU A 148 -15.19 0.84 4.31
N ALA A 149 -15.11 1.74 5.29
CA ALA A 149 -13.85 2.30 5.77
C ALA A 149 -12.92 1.20 6.33
N SER A 150 -13.47 0.28 7.13
CA SER A 150 -12.73 -0.85 7.68
C SER A 150 -12.23 -1.82 6.60
N VAL A 151 -13.08 -2.16 5.62
CA VAL A 151 -12.67 -2.97 4.45
C VAL A 151 -11.56 -2.27 3.68
N SER A 152 -11.69 -0.96 3.45
CA SER A 152 -10.69 -0.16 2.75
C SER A 152 -9.34 -0.13 3.50
N ALA A 153 -9.35 -0.08 4.83
CA ALA A 153 -8.13 -0.18 5.65
C ALA A 153 -7.48 -1.57 5.53
N ILE A 154 -8.27 -2.65 5.58
CA ILE A 154 -7.79 -4.03 5.41
C ILE A 154 -7.13 -4.20 4.04
N VAL A 155 -7.73 -3.68 2.97
CA VAL A 155 -7.21 -3.79 1.60
C VAL A 155 -5.87 -3.04 1.43
N ARG A 156 -5.74 -1.88 2.05
CA ARG A 156 -4.45 -1.15 2.05
C ARG A 156 -3.36 -1.96 2.76
N THR A 157 -3.65 -2.46 3.96
CA THR A 157 -2.69 -3.28 4.72
C THR A 157 -2.38 -4.60 4.01
N SER A 158 -3.37 -5.24 3.37
CA SER A 158 -3.15 -6.49 2.63
C SER A 158 -2.24 -6.25 1.42
N ARG A 159 -2.44 -5.14 0.68
CA ARG A 159 -1.55 -4.74 -0.41
C ARG A 159 -0.10 -4.60 0.08
N GLN A 160 0.12 -3.87 1.17
CA GLN A 160 1.45 -3.71 1.78
C GLN A 160 2.11 -5.06 2.11
N VAL A 161 1.37 -5.96 2.77
CA VAL A 161 1.85 -7.31 3.09
C VAL A 161 2.22 -8.08 1.81
N THR A 162 1.37 -8.02 0.78
CA THR A 162 1.61 -8.74 -0.47
C THR A 162 2.76 -8.16 -1.28
N GLU A 163 2.99 -6.85 -1.18
CA GLU A 163 4.13 -6.17 -1.79
C GLU A 163 5.44 -6.57 -1.11
N ILE A 164 5.46 -6.67 0.22
CA ILE A 164 6.60 -7.21 0.97
C ILE A 164 6.92 -8.64 0.52
N ILE A 165 5.90 -9.53 0.51
CA ILE A 165 6.07 -10.94 0.13
C ILE A 165 6.50 -11.09 -1.35
N SER A 166 6.25 -10.09 -2.18
CA SER A 166 6.69 -10.06 -3.58
C SER A 166 8.18 -9.75 -3.75
N ARG A 167 8.90 -9.46 -2.66
CA ARG A 167 10.34 -9.16 -2.66
C ARG A 167 11.16 -10.43 -2.39
N LYS A 168 12.44 -10.40 -2.73
CA LYS A 168 13.38 -11.44 -2.31
C LYS A 168 13.69 -11.28 -0.81
N PRO A 169 13.98 -12.36 -0.07
CA PRO A 169 14.00 -13.75 -0.51
C PRO A 169 12.61 -14.44 -0.51
N PHE A 170 11.55 -13.80 0.00
CA PHE A 170 10.21 -14.39 0.17
C PHE A 170 9.68 -15.11 -1.06
N THR A 171 9.87 -14.55 -2.26
CA THR A 171 9.42 -15.14 -3.53
C THR A 171 10.00 -16.52 -3.84
N LYS A 172 11.09 -16.92 -3.17
CA LYS A 172 11.76 -18.22 -3.36
C LYS A 172 11.01 -19.37 -2.68
N TYR A 173 10.21 -19.11 -1.66
CA TYR A 173 9.55 -20.15 -0.88
C TYR A 173 8.05 -20.22 -1.18
N ASP A 174 7.54 -21.44 -1.34
CA ASP A 174 6.14 -21.67 -1.70
C ASP A 174 5.16 -21.33 -0.57
N ASP A 175 5.59 -21.40 0.69
CA ASP A 175 4.77 -21.01 1.85
C ASP A 175 4.37 -19.53 1.78
N TYR A 176 5.32 -18.65 1.46
CA TYR A 176 5.04 -17.23 1.28
C TYR A 176 4.19 -16.96 0.04
N ARG A 177 4.39 -17.71 -1.05
CA ARG A 177 3.54 -17.60 -2.24
C ARG A 177 2.10 -17.99 -1.92
N SER A 178 1.91 -19.06 -1.16
CA SER A 178 0.61 -19.54 -0.70
C SER A 178 -0.06 -18.53 0.25
N MET A 179 0.72 -17.97 1.17
CA MET A 179 0.29 -16.90 2.07
C MET A 179 -0.19 -15.67 1.31
N LYS A 180 0.60 -15.18 0.36
CA LYS A 180 0.23 -14.06 -0.51
C LYS A 180 -1.06 -14.35 -1.27
N SER A 181 -1.20 -15.53 -1.86
CA SER A 181 -2.39 -15.94 -2.61
C SER A 181 -3.65 -15.90 -1.75
N LEU A 182 -3.59 -16.46 -0.54
CA LEU A 182 -4.74 -16.51 0.36
C LEU A 182 -5.13 -15.12 0.89
N ILE A 183 -4.14 -14.31 1.30
CA ILE A 183 -4.39 -12.93 1.74
C ILE A 183 -5.03 -12.11 0.62
N LEU A 184 -4.53 -12.24 -0.62
CA LEU A 184 -5.11 -11.56 -1.78
C LEU A 184 -6.55 -12.03 -2.03
N ALA A 185 -6.79 -13.34 -2.07
CA ALA A 185 -8.11 -13.90 -2.31
C ALA A 185 -9.16 -13.38 -1.32
N LEU A 186 -8.84 -13.40 -0.02
CA LEU A 186 -9.73 -12.91 1.04
C LEU A 186 -9.94 -11.38 0.96
N SER A 187 -8.90 -10.61 0.63
CA SER A 187 -9.02 -9.16 0.46
C SER A 187 -9.89 -8.78 -0.75
N ILE A 188 -9.80 -9.56 -1.84
CA ILE A 188 -10.64 -9.38 -3.03
C ILE A 188 -12.09 -9.70 -2.69
N GLU A 189 -12.36 -10.82 -2.01
CA GLU A 189 -13.71 -11.21 -1.59
C GLU A 189 -14.36 -10.13 -0.71
N LEU A 190 -13.62 -9.60 0.29
CA LEU A 190 -14.06 -8.49 1.13
C LEU A 190 -14.42 -7.26 0.30
N THR A 191 -13.54 -6.85 -0.61
CA THR A 191 -13.73 -5.67 -1.45
C THR A 191 -14.91 -5.84 -2.41
N SER A 192 -15.00 -6.97 -3.10
CA SER A 192 -16.05 -7.23 -4.08
C SER A 192 -17.43 -7.28 -3.42
N THR A 193 -17.50 -7.85 -2.22
CA THR A 193 -18.75 -7.94 -1.45
C THR A 193 -19.17 -6.55 -0.93
N ALA A 194 -18.21 -5.78 -0.42
CA ALA A 194 -18.44 -4.42 0.07
C ALA A 194 -18.91 -3.47 -1.06
N GLN A 195 -18.33 -3.59 -2.26
CA GLN A 195 -18.65 -2.73 -3.40
C GLN A 195 -19.93 -3.14 -4.14
N ARG A 196 -20.29 -4.43 -4.13
CA ARG A 196 -21.47 -4.97 -4.83
C ARG A 196 -22.58 -5.35 -3.86
N ASP A 197 -22.68 -4.67 -2.73
CA ASP A 197 -23.63 -4.97 -1.65
C ASP A 197 -25.09 -5.05 -2.16
N GLN A 198 -25.44 -4.26 -3.17
CA GLN A 198 -26.76 -4.28 -3.80
C GLN A 198 -27.09 -5.58 -4.56
N PHE A 199 -26.11 -6.44 -4.86
CA PHE A 199 -26.29 -7.69 -5.61
C PHE A 199 -26.06 -8.94 -4.76
N VAL A 200 -25.82 -8.76 -3.47
CA VAL A 200 -25.53 -9.82 -2.51
C VAL A 200 -26.68 -9.90 -1.51
N GLU A 201 -27.16 -11.11 -1.20
CA GLU A 201 -28.31 -11.29 -0.29
C GLU A 201 -27.98 -10.90 1.15
N GLN A 202 -26.79 -11.26 1.63
CA GLN A 202 -26.31 -10.98 3.00
C GLN A 202 -24.84 -10.50 2.98
N PRO A 203 -24.59 -9.27 2.48
CA PRO A 203 -23.22 -8.78 2.28
C PRO A 203 -22.43 -8.71 3.58
N ASN A 204 -23.03 -8.25 4.69
CA ASN A 204 -22.33 -8.17 5.97
C ASN A 204 -21.99 -9.55 6.54
N ASP A 205 -22.80 -10.58 6.26
CA ASP A 205 -22.52 -11.95 6.74
C ASP A 205 -21.32 -12.56 6.01
N ILE A 206 -21.20 -12.29 4.70
CA ILE A 206 -20.03 -12.69 3.92
C ILE A 206 -18.80 -11.90 4.37
N ILE A 207 -18.90 -10.57 4.52
CA ILE A 207 -17.80 -9.73 4.99
C ILE A 207 -17.33 -10.17 6.38
N GLU A 208 -18.25 -10.51 7.29
CA GLU A 208 -17.91 -11.05 8.61
C GLU A 208 -17.15 -12.38 8.49
N LYS A 209 -17.61 -13.32 7.66
CA LYS A 209 -16.94 -14.61 7.46
C LYS A 209 -15.55 -14.44 6.85
N SER A 210 -15.39 -13.64 5.81
CA SER A 210 -14.11 -13.40 5.15
C SER A 210 -13.14 -12.65 6.07
N SER A 211 -13.61 -11.66 6.84
CA SER A 211 -12.78 -10.94 7.81
C SER A 211 -12.36 -11.84 8.98
N LYS A 212 -13.24 -12.73 9.45
CA LYS A 212 -12.90 -13.78 10.42
C LYS A 212 -11.81 -14.71 9.87
N ALA A 213 -12.00 -15.24 8.66
CA ALA A 213 -11.05 -16.16 8.04
C ALA A 213 -9.68 -15.52 7.85
N LEU A 214 -9.63 -14.26 7.42
CA LEU A 214 -8.40 -13.49 7.29
C LEU A 214 -7.72 -13.27 8.64
N ALA A 215 -8.48 -12.86 9.66
CA ALA A 215 -7.95 -12.68 11.02
C ALA A 215 -7.37 -13.98 11.58
N ASP A 216 -8.14 -15.07 11.54
CA ASP A 216 -7.73 -16.39 12.05
C ASP A 216 -6.47 -16.89 11.32
N TYR A 217 -6.36 -16.67 10.01
CA TYR A 217 -5.19 -17.05 9.23
C TYR A 217 -3.95 -16.22 9.59
N CYS A 218 -4.07 -14.90 9.62
CA CYS A 218 -2.97 -14.00 9.97
C CYS A 218 -2.49 -14.20 11.42
N GLU A 219 -3.40 -14.43 12.37
CA GLU A 219 -3.05 -14.73 13.76
C GLU A 219 -2.27 -16.04 13.88
N ARG A 220 -2.67 -17.09 13.16
CA ARG A 220 -1.92 -18.36 13.13
C ARG A 220 -0.48 -18.17 12.66
N ILE A 221 -0.26 -17.33 11.65
CA ILE A 221 1.08 -16.99 11.18
C ILE A 221 1.85 -16.26 12.27
N VAL A 222 1.27 -15.21 12.86
CA VAL A 222 1.95 -14.36 13.84
C VAL A 222 2.32 -15.14 15.10
N TYR A 223 1.41 -15.95 15.65
CA TYR A 223 1.64 -16.72 16.87
C TYR A 223 2.43 -18.01 16.64
N GLY A 224 2.38 -18.56 15.43
CA GLY A 224 3.05 -19.82 15.08
C GLY A 224 4.45 -19.66 14.50
N THR A 225 4.87 -18.45 14.11
CA THR A 225 6.14 -18.27 13.39
C THR A 225 7.37 -18.35 14.30
N LYS A 226 8.37 -19.09 13.82
CA LYS A 226 9.77 -19.05 14.28
C LYS A 226 10.72 -18.61 13.16
N ASP A 227 10.15 -18.23 12.02
CA ASP A 227 10.92 -17.88 10.83
C ASP A 227 11.54 -16.49 11.00
N ILE A 228 12.86 -16.45 10.89
CA ILE A 228 13.69 -15.25 11.03
C ILE A 228 13.30 -14.20 9.98
N LEU A 229 12.90 -14.62 8.78
CA LEU A 229 12.50 -13.72 7.71
C LEU A 229 11.20 -12.95 8.01
N LEU A 230 10.30 -13.50 8.85
CA LEU A 230 9.10 -12.77 9.30
C LEU A 230 9.41 -11.70 10.34
N ILE A 231 10.42 -11.93 11.18
CA ILE A 231 10.74 -11.10 12.35
C ILE A 231 11.89 -10.12 12.10
N GLN A 232 12.65 -10.29 11.02
CA GLN A 232 13.73 -9.38 10.67
C GLN A 232 13.15 -8.06 10.12
N PRO A 233 13.58 -6.90 10.63
CA PRO A 233 13.20 -5.61 10.05
C PRO A 233 13.94 -5.35 8.73
N PHE A 234 13.31 -4.62 7.82
CA PHE A 234 14.01 -4.15 6.63
C PHE A 234 15.08 -3.13 7.01
N GLN A 235 16.22 -3.17 6.32
CA GLN A 235 17.32 -2.24 6.59
C GLN A 235 17.39 -1.19 5.50
N LEU A 236 17.41 0.09 5.89
CA LEU A 236 17.78 1.18 4.99
C LEU A 236 19.30 1.34 5.01
N LYS A 237 19.89 1.43 3.82
CA LYS A 237 21.32 1.68 3.67
C LYS A 237 21.59 2.82 2.71
N THR A 238 22.35 3.79 3.18
CA THR A 238 22.86 4.90 2.36
C THR A 238 24.22 4.49 1.79
N VAL A 239 24.35 4.47 0.47
CA VAL A 239 25.56 4.07 -0.23
C VAL A 239 26.09 5.24 -1.04
N ARG A 240 27.39 5.52 -0.91
CA ARG A 240 28.08 6.58 -1.65
C ARG A 240 29.00 5.94 -2.69
N LEU A 241 28.70 6.14 -3.97
CA LEU A 241 29.49 5.61 -5.07
C LEU A 241 30.37 6.71 -5.64
N LYS A 242 31.68 6.49 -5.67
CA LYS A 242 32.66 7.40 -6.26
C LYS A 242 33.30 6.75 -7.47
N LYS A 243 33.16 7.39 -8.63
CA LYS A 243 33.72 6.93 -9.89
C LYS A 243 35.23 7.13 -9.92
N LYS A 244 35.96 6.15 -10.41
CA LYS A 244 37.39 6.30 -10.70
C LYS A 244 37.59 7.00 -12.04
N GLU A 245 38.75 7.64 -12.25
CA GLU A 245 39.06 8.36 -13.50
C GLU A 245 38.98 7.48 -14.76
N ASN A 246 39.18 6.16 -14.60
CA ASN A 246 39.12 5.17 -15.68
C ASN A 246 37.75 4.48 -15.83
N GLU A 247 36.75 4.84 -15.03
CA GLU A 247 35.41 4.26 -15.09
C GLU A 247 34.44 5.22 -15.79
N ASN A 248 33.70 4.72 -16.78
CA ASN A 248 32.70 5.53 -17.50
C ASN A 248 31.39 5.65 -16.72
N ASP A 249 31.01 4.60 -15.98
CA ASP A 249 29.82 4.51 -15.15
C ASP A 249 30.14 3.99 -13.74
N PHE A 250 29.12 3.85 -12.89
CA PHE A 250 29.27 3.30 -11.53
C PHE A 250 29.21 1.76 -11.49
N GLY A 251 29.04 1.09 -12.62
CA GLY A 251 28.85 -0.35 -12.75
C GLY A 251 27.55 -0.86 -12.14
N LEU A 252 26.49 -0.06 -12.17
CA LEU A 252 25.19 -0.37 -11.59
C LEU A 252 24.11 -0.38 -12.68
N THR A 253 23.36 -1.48 -12.78
CA THR A 253 22.16 -1.57 -13.63
C THR A 253 20.93 -1.62 -12.73
N ILE A 254 20.04 -0.64 -12.90
CA ILE A 254 18.76 -0.59 -12.19
C ILE A 254 17.65 -1.03 -13.13
N ARG A 255 16.75 -1.88 -12.64
CA ARG A 255 15.55 -2.32 -13.36
C ARG A 255 14.31 -1.78 -12.68
N SER A 256 13.45 -1.14 -13.46
CA SER A 256 12.11 -0.74 -13.02
C SER A 256 11.13 -1.89 -13.24
N LEU A 257 10.41 -2.26 -12.18
CA LEU A 257 9.32 -3.24 -12.20
C LEU A 257 8.00 -2.56 -12.61
N SER A 258 6.96 -3.37 -12.85
CA SER A 258 5.66 -2.88 -13.34
C SER A 258 4.92 -1.97 -12.34
N ASN A 259 5.28 -2.00 -11.07
CA ASN A 259 4.72 -1.18 -10.00
C ASN A 259 5.57 0.07 -9.69
N SER A 260 6.41 0.55 -10.61
CA SER A 260 7.32 1.69 -10.38
C SER A 260 8.27 1.50 -9.18
N THR A 261 8.59 0.25 -8.86
CA THR A 261 9.67 -0.11 -7.94
C THR A 261 10.96 -0.30 -8.74
N HIS A 262 12.06 0.28 -8.26
CA HIS A 262 13.36 0.20 -8.92
C HIS A 262 14.29 -0.70 -8.12
N ILE A 263 14.88 -1.71 -8.75
CA ILE A 263 15.76 -2.67 -8.07
C ILE A 263 17.14 -2.70 -8.69
N VAL A 264 18.16 -3.00 -7.89
CA VAL A 264 19.49 -3.33 -8.40
C VAL A 264 19.40 -4.66 -9.14
N GLU A 265 19.48 -4.63 -10.47
CA GLU A 265 19.41 -5.83 -11.31
C GLU A 265 20.78 -6.52 -11.38
N LYS A 266 21.82 -5.75 -11.68
CA LYS A 266 23.17 -6.26 -11.91
C LYS A 266 24.20 -5.24 -11.42
N MET A 267 25.34 -5.75 -11.01
CA MET A 267 26.52 -4.96 -10.70
C MET A 267 27.71 -5.51 -11.48
N THR A 268 28.45 -4.62 -12.13
CA THR A 268 29.65 -4.98 -12.90
C THR A 268 30.76 -5.39 -11.92
N PRO A 269 31.42 -6.54 -12.12
CA PRO A 269 32.55 -6.94 -11.28
C PRO A 269 33.64 -5.86 -11.26
N LEU A 270 34.27 -5.66 -10.09
CA LEU A 270 35.35 -4.68 -9.88
C LEU A 270 34.98 -3.21 -10.16
N SER A 271 33.69 -2.88 -10.34
CA SER A 271 33.22 -1.50 -10.46
C SER A 271 33.14 -0.77 -9.12
N SER A 272 32.90 0.53 -9.16
CA SER A 272 32.61 1.34 -7.97
C SER A 272 31.45 0.78 -7.12
N ALA A 273 30.36 0.31 -7.74
CA ALA A 273 29.24 -0.29 -7.03
C ALA A 273 29.66 -1.54 -6.23
N THR A 274 30.38 -2.46 -6.86
CA THR A 274 30.80 -3.73 -6.23
C THR A 274 31.83 -3.52 -5.12
N LYS A 275 32.76 -2.56 -5.29
CA LYS A 275 33.83 -2.28 -4.30
C LYS A 275 33.30 -1.84 -2.94
N THR A 276 32.10 -1.27 -2.87
CA THR A 276 31.51 -0.85 -1.59
C THR A 276 31.15 -2.03 -0.70
N ASN A 277 30.82 -3.20 -1.27
CA ASN A 277 30.18 -4.32 -0.58
C ASN A 277 28.89 -3.93 0.18
N GLU A 278 28.27 -2.80 -0.18
CA GLU A 278 27.08 -2.28 0.51
C GLU A 278 25.79 -2.56 -0.26
N LEU A 279 25.90 -2.73 -1.57
CA LEU A 279 24.80 -3.04 -2.48
C LEU A 279 24.75 -4.54 -2.77
N SER A 280 23.54 -5.02 -3.03
CA SER A 280 23.27 -6.40 -3.37
C SER A 280 22.23 -6.45 -4.48
N VAL A 281 22.33 -7.46 -5.35
CA VAL A 281 21.33 -7.66 -6.40
C VAL A 281 19.97 -7.95 -5.76
N GLY A 282 18.96 -7.19 -6.19
CA GLY A 282 17.60 -7.23 -5.65
C GLY A 282 17.30 -6.16 -4.61
N ASP A 283 18.29 -5.37 -4.15
CA ASP A 283 18.01 -4.22 -3.28
C ASP A 283 17.10 -3.23 -4.00
N GLU A 284 16.10 -2.71 -3.30
CA GLU A 284 15.20 -1.67 -3.84
C GLU A 284 15.83 -0.30 -3.69
N VAL A 285 15.92 0.46 -4.77
CA VAL A 285 16.48 1.81 -4.81
C VAL A 285 15.35 2.82 -4.70
N ILE A 286 15.35 3.58 -3.62
CA ILE A 286 14.32 4.60 -3.34
C ILE A 286 14.85 6.03 -3.47
N TYR A 287 16.18 6.19 -3.41
CA TYR A 287 16.85 7.46 -3.65
C TYR A 287 18.11 7.25 -4.52
N PHE A 288 18.30 8.12 -5.50
CA PHE A 288 19.49 8.21 -6.35
C PHE A 288 19.79 9.69 -6.64
N ASN A 289 20.52 10.36 -5.75
CA ASN A 289 20.65 11.84 -5.67
C ASN A 289 19.33 12.64 -5.58
N ARG A 290 18.19 11.97 -5.77
CA ARG A 290 16.80 12.43 -5.71
C ARG A 290 15.94 11.23 -5.34
N PHE A 291 14.78 11.47 -4.74
CA PHE A 291 13.81 10.39 -4.47
C PHE A 291 13.18 9.93 -5.78
N ILE A 292 13.19 8.61 -6.00
CA ILE A 292 12.68 7.98 -7.22
C ILE A 292 11.53 7.01 -6.95
N THR A 293 11.08 6.87 -5.70
CA THR A 293 9.92 6.03 -5.37
C THR A 293 8.71 6.45 -6.21
N GLY A 294 8.15 5.51 -6.98
CA GLY A 294 6.98 5.75 -7.84
C GLY A 294 7.30 6.35 -9.22
N TRP A 295 8.56 6.68 -9.51
CA TRP A 295 8.93 7.28 -10.79
C TRP A 295 8.75 6.30 -11.96
N SER A 296 8.52 6.87 -13.15
CA SER A 296 8.47 6.08 -14.37
C SER A 296 9.85 5.52 -14.72
N LYS A 297 9.87 4.40 -15.47
CA LYS A 297 11.12 3.81 -15.95
C LYS A 297 11.96 4.80 -16.75
N ASN A 298 11.33 5.50 -17.70
CA ASN A 298 12.03 6.42 -18.59
C ASN A 298 12.64 7.61 -17.82
N ASN A 299 11.94 8.15 -16.82
CA ASN A 299 12.48 9.22 -15.98
C ASN A 299 13.66 8.75 -15.12
N VAL A 300 13.61 7.53 -14.60
CA VAL A 300 14.76 6.93 -13.89
C VAL A 300 15.94 6.70 -14.83
N ASP A 301 15.72 6.16 -16.03
CA ASP A 301 16.77 5.95 -17.03
C ASP A 301 17.45 7.29 -17.41
N GLN A 302 16.66 8.36 -17.59
CA GLN A 302 17.18 9.71 -17.82
C GLN A 302 17.96 10.26 -16.63
N LEU A 303 17.51 10.02 -15.39
CA LEU A 303 18.23 10.40 -14.18
C LEU A 303 19.59 9.69 -14.08
N LEU A 304 19.62 8.39 -14.36
CA LEU A 304 20.85 7.59 -14.35
C LEU A 304 21.83 8.06 -15.42
N MET A 305 21.34 8.34 -16.63
CA MET A 305 22.15 8.94 -17.70
C MET A 305 22.75 10.28 -17.29
N LYS A 306 21.96 11.17 -16.68
CA LYS A 306 22.46 12.47 -16.18
C LYS A 306 23.52 12.29 -15.09
N CYS A 307 23.27 11.39 -14.14
CA CYS A 307 24.15 11.17 -13.02
C CYS A 307 25.42 10.38 -13.36
N SER A 308 25.42 9.58 -14.44
CA SER A 308 26.63 8.88 -14.93
C SER A 308 27.81 9.82 -15.22
N LYS A 309 27.50 11.09 -15.53
CA LYS A 309 28.47 12.16 -15.79
C LYS A 309 29.10 12.73 -14.51
N LEU A 310 28.50 12.47 -13.35
CA LEU A 310 29.01 12.94 -12.06
C LEU A 310 30.19 12.07 -11.62
N ALA A 311 31.10 12.66 -10.83
CA ALA A 311 32.17 11.92 -10.17
C ALA A 311 31.63 11.05 -9.02
N GLU A 312 30.46 11.38 -8.50
CA GLU A 312 29.89 10.77 -7.32
C GLU A 312 28.36 10.81 -7.32
N VAL A 313 27.76 9.75 -6.77
CA VAL A 313 26.33 9.64 -6.51
C VAL A 313 26.07 9.04 -5.13
N ILE A 314 24.94 9.44 -4.54
CA ILE A 314 24.44 8.89 -3.27
C ILE A 314 23.15 8.13 -3.57
N LEU A 315 23.06 6.92 -3.05
CA LEU A 315 21.88 6.08 -3.10
C LEU A 315 21.35 5.82 -1.70
N ILE A 316 20.03 5.64 -1.59
CA ILE A 316 19.42 4.99 -0.43
C ILE A 316 18.67 3.78 -0.95
N VAL A 317 18.97 2.63 -0.37
CA VAL A 317 18.38 1.34 -0.74
C VAL A 317 17.70 0.68 0.45
N ILE A 318 16.63 -0.06 0.18
CA ILE A 318 16.05 -1.02 1.11
C ILE A 318 16.72 -2.36 0.84
N LYS A 319 17.41 -2.87 1.85
CA LYS A 319 18.05 -4.18 1.83
C LYS A 319 16.99 -5.26 1.95
N ASN A 320 17.14 -6.31 1.15
CA ASN A 320 16.39 -7.53 1.40
C ASN A 320 16.77 -8.13 2.76
N PRO A 321 15.83 -8.80 3.46
CA PRO A 321 16.16 -9.61 4.61
C PRO A 321 17.29 -10.59 4.29
N ASN A 322 18.18 -10.80 5.25
CA ASN A 322 19.29 -11.72 5.07
C ASN A 322 18.77 -13.14 5.26
N GLU A 323 19.18 -14.05 4.36
CA GLU A 323 19.00 -15.50 4.56
C GLU A 323 19.90 -16.01 5.69
#